data_AF-A0A7C0VNM5-F1
#
_entry.id   AF-A0A7C0VNM5-F1
#
_cell.length_a   1.000
_cell.length_b   1.000
_cell.length_c   1.000
_cell.angle_alpha   90.00
_cell.angle_beta   90.00
_cell.angle_gamma   90.00
#
_symmetry.space_group_name_H-M   'P 1'
#
loop_
_entity.id
_entity.type
_entity.pdbx_description
1 polymer ?
#
loop_
_entity_poly.entity_id
_entity_poly.type
_entity_poly.pdbx_seq_one_letter_code
_entity_poly.pdbx_strand_id
1 'polypeptide(L)'
;EVSVIASIFAVIGAIGGLIMQFIGWLLYAGVFYAISMLFKGTGSFKRVFEFVGYGFIPMIIATVIGVAATLAVLPTIEFSPGTPHMHPLTLAATIIQILLLLWSANIWIFGIKHARNPSTKYAIITVLGIPAVFCLLWGIAMIYLYTSGI
;
A
#
# COMPACT_ATOMS: atom_id res chain seq x y z
N GLU A 1 4.70 -7.94 34.68
CA GLU A 1 3.30 -7.65 34.29
C GLU A 1 3.23 -6.74 33.05
N VAL A 2 3.87 -5.57 33.05
CA VAL A 2 3.93 -4.67 31.88
C VAL A 2 4.55 -5.35 30.64
N SER A 3 5.58 -6.20 30.82
CA SER A 3 6.22 -6.95 29.72
C SER A 3 5.33 -8.01 29.07
N VAL A 4 4.48 -8.68 29.86
CA VAL A 4 3.54 -9.70 29.36
C VAL A 4 2.43 -9.03 28.55
N ILE A 5 1.84 -7.96 29.09
CA ILE A 5 0.81 -7.17 28.40
C ILE A 5 1.36 -6.57 27.10
N ALA A 6 2.58 -6.00 27.12
CA ALA A 6 3.24 -5.49 25.92
C ALA A 6 3.47 -6.59 24.87
N SER A 7 3.87 -7.80 25.29
CA SER A 7 4.05 -8.93 24.36
C SER A 7 2.73 -9.40 23.73
N ILE A 8 1.63 -9.39 24.47
CA ILE A 8 0.29 -9.72 23.95
C ILE A 8 -0.14 -8.69 22.90
N PHE A 9 0.00 -7.40 23.20
CA PHE A 9 -0.30 -6.35 22.22
C PHE A 9 0.60 -6.42 20.98
N ALA A 10 1.88 -6.76 21.14
CA ALA A 10 2.79 -6.94 20.02
C ALA A 10 2.36 -8.12 19.12
N VAL A 11 1.95 -9.25 19.70
CA VAL A 11 1.45 -10.41 18.95
C VAL A 11 0.13 -10.08 18.25
N ILE A 12 -0.81 -9.43 18.93
CA ILE A 12 -2.08 -8.99 18.32
C ILE A 12 -1.80 -8.02 17.17
N GLY A 13 -0.89 -7.06 17.36
CA GLY A 13 -0.49 -6.12 16.32
C GLY A 13 0.16 -6.79 15.11
N ALA A 14 1.03 -7.79 15.34
CA ALA A 14 1.67 -8.55 14.28
C ALA A 14 0.65 -9.37 13.47
N ILE A 15 -0.25 -10.10 14.15
CA ILE A 15 -1.32 -10.87 13.50
C ILE A 15 -2.27 -9.93 12.75
N GLY A 16 -2.67 -8.83 13.38
CA GLY A 16 -3.51 -7.81 12.77
C GLY A 16 -2.87 -7.22 11.51
N GLY A 17 -1.60 -6.86 11.56
CA GLY A 17 -0.86 -6.35 10.40
C GLY A 17 -0.82 -7.35 9.24
N LEU A 18 -0.61 -8.63 9.54
CA LEU A 18 -0.61 -9.70 8.54
C LEU A 18 -2.00 -9.88 7.90
N ILE A 19 -3.06 -9.87 8.70
CA ILE A 19 -4.45 -9.94 8.19
C ILE A 19 -4.78 -8.73 7.32
N MET A 20 -4.39 -7.53 7.76
CA MET A 20 -4.61 -6.29 7.01
C MET A 20 -3.92 -6.30 5.65
N GLN A 21 -2.80 -7.00 5.50
CA GLN A 21 -2.14 -7.16 4.20
C GLN A 21 -3.00 -7.98 3.21
N PHE A 22 -3.63 -9.06 3.67
CA PHE A 22 -4.55 -9.85 2.84
C PHE A 22 -5.83 -9.07 2.51
N ILE A 23 -6.34 -8.29 3.46
CA ILE A 23 -7.46 -7.38 3.22
C ILE A 23 -7.07 -6.35 2.16
N GLY A 24 -5.89 -5.73 2.29
CA GLY A 24 -5.35 -4.80 1.31
C GLY A 24 -5.28 -5.42 -0.09
N TRP A 25 -4.79 -6.65 -0.21
CA TRP A 25 -4.78 -7.36 -1.49
C TRP A 25 -6.17 -7.50 -2.10
N LEU A 26 -7.16 -7.95 -1.30
CA LEU A 26 -8.54 -8.06 -1.77
C LEU A 26 -9.10 -6.70 -2.22
N LEU A 27 -8.84 -5.63 -1.45
CA LEU A 27 -9.30 -4.28 -1.76
C LEU A 27 -8.68 -3.75 -3.06
N TYR A 28 -7.36 -3.90 -3.25
CA TYR A 28 -6.69 -3.48 -4.48
C TYR A 28 -7.25 -4.21 -5.71
N ALA A 29 -7.44 -5.53 -5.60
CA ALA A 29 -8.05 -6.32 -6.67
C ALA A 29 -9.49 -5.86 -6.95
N GLY A 30 -10.27 -5.61 -5.90
CA GLY A 30 -11.64 -5.10 -5.99
C GLY A 30 -11.73 -3.76 -6.72
N VAL A 31 -10.89 -2.80 -6.31
CA VAL A 31 -10.83 -1.47 -6.92
C VAL A 31 -10.40 -1.54 -8.37
N PHE A 32 -9.35 -2.29 -8.71
CA PHE A 32 -8.94 -2.44 -10.10
C PHE A 32 -10.01 -3.10 -10.97
N TYR A 33 -10.64 -4.15 -10.46
CA TYR A 33 -11.73 -4.79 -11.16
C TYR A 33 -12.86 -3.79 -11.40
N ALA A 34 -13.27 -3.04 -10.38
CA ALA A 34 -14.32 -2.05 -10.44
C ALA A 34 -14.03 -0.94 -11.47
N ILE A 35 -12.86 -0.30 -11.38
CA ILE A 35 -12.47 0.76 -12.32
C ILE A 35 -12.37 0.20 -13.75
N SER A 36 -11.82 -1.00 -13.94
CA SER A 36 -11.70 -1.61 -15.27
C SER A 36 -13.05 -1.88 -15.94
N MET A 37 -14.15 -2.02 -15.18
CA MET A 37 -15.50 -2.16 -15.74
C MET A 37 -15.92 -0.90 -16.51
N LEU A 38 -15.49 0.30 -16.08
CA LEU A 38 -15.76 1.56 -16.79
C LEU A 38 -15.12 1.60 -18.19
N PHE A 39 -14.06 0.82 -18.39
CA PHE A 39 -13.35 0.70 -19.65
C PHE A 39 -13.71 -0.56 -20.43
N LYS A 40 -14.87 -1.18 -20.12
CA LYS A 40 -15.38 -2.39 -20.78
C LYS A 40 -14.40 -3.58 -20.72
N GLY A 41 -13.61 -3.68 -19.65
CA GLY A 41 -12.69 -4.80 -19.45
C GLY A 41 -13.42 -6.15 -19.40
N THR A 42 -12.87 -7.15 -20.09
CA THR A 42 -13.39 -8.52 -20.20
C THR A 42 -12.49 -9.50 -19.45
N GLY A 43 -13.08 -10.38 -18.63
CA GLY A 43 -12.31 -11.37 -17.86
C GLY A 43 -12.73 -11.43 -16.39
N SER A 44 -12.26 -12.44 -15.66
CA SER A 44 -12.75 -12.75 -14.32
C SER A 44 -12.02 -11.96 -13.21
N PHE A 45 -12.72 -11.71 -12.11
CA PHE A 45 -12.13 -11.15 -10.89
C PHE A 45 -10.97 -12.01 -10.37
N LYS A 46 -11.11 -13.34 -10.44
CA LYS A 46 -10.06 -14.30 -10.05
C LYS A 46 -8.72 -13.97 -10.72
N ARG A 47 -8.73 -13.68 -12.03
CA ARG A 47 -7.50 -13.40 -12.78
C ARG A 47 -6.89 -12.06 -12.36
N VAL A 48 -7.71 -11.05 -12.09
CA VAL A 48 -7.24 -9.78 -11.51
C VAL A 48 -6.61 -10.02 -10.15
N PHE A 49 -7.27 -10.76 -9.27
CA PHE A 49 -6.78 -11.08 -7.93
C PHE A 49 -5.41 -11.76 -7.95
N GLU A 50 -5.23 -12.78 -8.80
CA GLU A 50 -3.93 -13.45 -9.00
C GLU A 50 -2.82 -12.46 -9.40
N PHE A 51 -3.07 -11.63 -10.42
CA PHE A 51 -2.05 -10.71 -10.90
C PHE A 51 -1.73 -9.57 -9.93
N VAL A 52 -2.73 -9.11 -9.19
CA VAL A 52 -2.53 -8.10 -8.14
C VAL A 52 -1.61 -8.63 -7.05
N GLY A 53 -1.71 -9.93 -6.73
CA GLY A 53 -0.83 -10.59 -5.77
C GLY A 53 0.65 -10.44 -6.10
N TYR A 54 1.03 -10.53 -7.37
CA TYR A 54 2.43 -10.37 -7.78
C TYR A 54 2.98 -8.97 -7.54
N GLY A 55 2.14 -7.92 -7.60
CA GLY A 55 2.57 -6.56 -7.30
C GLY A 55 2.84 -6.32 -5.80
N PHE A 56 2.42 -7.22 -4.92
CA PHE A 56 2.83 -7.16 -3.51
C PHE A 56 4.27 -7.64 -3.29
N ILE A 57 4.89 -8.37 -4.23
CA ILE A 57 6.27 -8.84 -4.08
C ILE A 57 7.26 -7.66 -3.92
N PRO A 58 7.28 -6.66 -4.82
CA PRO A 58 8.11 -5.47 -4.62
C PRO A 58 7.76 -4.68 -3.35
N MET A 59 6.47 -4.65 -2.97
CA MET A 59 6.03 -3.95 -1.76
C MET A 59 6.56 -4.60 -0.48
N ILE A 60 6.57 -5.93 -0.40
CA ILE A 60 7.13 -6.66 0.74
C ILE A 60 8.62 -6.33 0.88
N ILE A 61 9.37 -6.31 -0.24
CA ILE A 61 10.77 -5.89 -0.25
C ILE A 61 10.91 -4.45 0.25
N ALA A 62 10.04 -3.54 -0.22
CA ALA A 62 10.03 -2.15 0.19
C ALA A 62 9.80 -2.00 1.70
N THR A 63 8.87 -2.77 2.27
CA THR A 63 8.59 -2.79 3.71
C THR A 63 9.79 -3.28 4.51
N VAL A 64 10.46 -4.36 4.07
CA VAL A 64 11.66 -4.87 4.75
C VAL A 64 12.77 -3.82 4.77
N ILE A 65 13.01 -3.15 3.65
CA ILE A 65 14.00 -2.06 3.55
C ILE A 65 13.63 -0.88 4.45
N GLY A 66 12.35 -0.51 4.47
CA GLY A 66 11.84 0.56 5.34
C GLY A 66 12.06 0.25 6.82
N VAL A 67 11.69 -0.95 7.27
CA VAL A 67 11.91 -1.40 8.65
C VAL A 67 13.39 -1.42 8.99
N ALA A 68 14.24 -1.96 8.11
CA ALA A 68 15.69 -1.99 8.32
C ALA A 68 16.28 -0.58 8.47
N ALA A 69 15.86 0.36 7.60
CA ALA A 69 16.28 1.76 7.69
C ALA A 69 15.79 2.41 8.99
N THR A 70 14.53 2.18 9.39
CA THR A 70 14.00 2.68 10.67
C THR A 70 14.81 2.15 11.85
N LEU A 71 15.09 0.85 11.92
CA LEU A 71 15.86 0.26 13.02
C LEU A 71 17.31 0.76 13.05
N ALA A 72 17.90 1.08 11.89
CA ALA A 72 19.24 1.65 11.80
C ALA A 72 19.31 3.13 12.21
N VAL A 73 18.26 3.92 11.93
CA VAL A 73 18.22 5.36 12.23
C VAL A 73 17.69 5.64 13.64
N LEU A 74 16.77 4.84 14.17
CA LEU A 74 16.17 5.04 15.49
C LEU A 74 17.20 5.33 16.61
N PRO A 75 18.33 4.61 16.74
CA PRO A 75 19.32 4.89 17.79
C PRO A 75 20.13 6.18 17.56
N THR A 76 20.11 6.75 16.35
CA THR A 76 20.87 7.96 16.00
C THR A 76 20.03 9.24 16.08
N ILE A 77 18.76 9.15 16.46
CA ILE A 77 17.87 10.32 16.55
C ILE A 77 18.22 11.10 17.82
N GLU A 78 18.80 12.29 17.64
CA GLU A 78 18.94 13.28 18.70
C GLU A 78 17.71 14.20 18.70
N PHE A 79 17.03 14.32 19.84
CA PHE A 79 15.91 15.26 19.99
C PHE A 79 16.43 16.69 20.13
N SER A 80 16.90 17.28 19.04
CA SER A 80 17.36 18.67 18.99
C SER A 80 16.20 19.62 18.66
N PRO A 81 16.05 20.80 19.32
CA PRO A 81 15.00 21.80 19.03
C PRO A 81 15.12 22.51 17.67
N GLY A 82 15.87 21.96 16.71
CA GLY A 82 16.09 22.53 15.37
C GLY A 82 15.09 22.03 14.32
N THR A 83 15.25 22.48 13.08
CA THR A 83 14.48 21.94 11.95
C THR A 83 14.82 20.45 11.75
N PRO A 84 13.83 19.54 11.85
CA PRO A 84 14.08 18.13 11.65
C PRO A 84 14.49 17.91 10.18
N HIS A 85 15.76 17.59 9.97
CA HIS A 85 16.28 17.19 8.67
C HIS A 85 16.16 15.67 8.55
N MET A 86 15.67 15.19 7.41
CA MET A 86 15.52 13.75 7.16
C MET A 86 16.91 13.11 7.12
N HIS A 87 17.12 12.07 7.94
CA HIS A 87 18.39 11.34 7.95
C HIS A 87 18.70 10.79 6.54
N PRO A 88 19.95 10.89 6.03
CA PRO A 88 20.29 10.48 4.67
C PRO A 88 19.91 9.03 4.33
N LEU A 89 20.03 8.12 5.30
CA LEU A 89 19.59 6.72 5.13
C LEU A 89 18.08 6.61 4.95
N THR A 90 17.29 7.42 5.65
CA THR A 90 15.83 7.48 5.49
C THR A 90 15.46 8.02 4.10
N LEU A 91 16.17 9.04 3.61
CA LEU A 91 15.99 9.55 2.25
C LEU A 91 16.30 8.47 1.21
N ALA A 92 17.44 7.79 1.33
CA ALA A 92 17.84 6.71 0.42
C ALA A 92 16.81 5.56 0.42
N ALA A 93 16.37 5.13 1.60
CA ALA A 93 15.32 4.11 1.73
C ALA A 93 14.00 4.57 1.11
N THR A 94 13.64 5.84 1.23
CA THR A 94 12.44 6.41 0.60
C THR A 94 12.53 6.36 -0.91
N ILE A 95 13.68 6.74 -1.49
CA ILE A 95 13.90 6.66 -2.94
C ILE A 95 13.77 5.22 -3.44
N ILE A 96 14.37 4.25 -2.73
CA ILE A 96 14.27 2.84 -3.09
C ILE A 96 12.82 2.34 -3.00
N GLN A 97 12.08 2.73 -1.95
CA GLN A 97 10.66 2.40 -1.82
C GLN A 97 9.83 2.94 -2.99
N ILE A 98 10.11 4.16 -3.47
CA ILE A 98 9.44 4.73 -4.66
C ILE A 98 9.74 3.88 -5.90
N LEU A 99 10.99 3.46 -6.11
CA LEU A 99 11.35 2.61 -7.25
C LEU A 99 10.65 1.25 -7.19
N LEU A 100 10.55 0.64 -6.00
CA LEU A 100 9.83 -0.62 -5.79
C LEU A 100 8.31 -0.45 -5.96
N LEU A 101 7.74 0.70 -5.58
CA LEU A 101 6.34 1.02 -5.85
C LEU A 101 6.08 1.16 -7.35
N LEU A 102 6.97 1.82 -8.11
CA LEU A 102 6.86 1.91 -9.55
C LEU A 102 6.94 0.53 -10.22
N TRP A 103 7.80 -0.35 -9.69
CA TRP A 103 7.85 -1.74 -10.14
C TRP A 103 6.53 -2.49 -9.87
N SER A 104 5.98 -2.34 -8.67
CA SER A 104 4.65 -2.89 -8.33
C SER A 104 3.55 -2.37 -9.26
N ALA A 105 3.51 -1.06 -9.50
CA ALA A 105 2.55 -0.44 -10.42
C ALA A 105 2.68 -1.00 -11.84
N ASN A 106 3.91 -1.21 -12.32
CA ASN A 106 4.15 -1.81 -13.63
C ASN A 106 3.60 -3.24 -13.71
N ILE A 107 3.81 -4.07 -12.67
CA ILE A 107 3.23 -5.41 -12.58
C ILE A 107 1.71 -5.35 -12.63
N TRP A 108 1.09 -4.44 -11.87
CA TRP A 108 -0.37 -4.26 -11.88
C TRP A 108 -0.91 -3.79 -13.22
N ILE A 109 -0.22 -2.89 -13.93
CA ILE A 109 -0.63 -2.42 -15.26
C ILE A 109 -0.71 -3.59 -16.24
N PHE A 110 0.35 -4.40 -16.29
CA PHE A 110 0.36 -5.61 -17.11
C PHE A 110 -0.65 -6.63 -16.60
N GLY A 111 -0.81 -6.77 -15.30
CA GLY A 111 -1.81 -7.64 -14.68
C GLY A 111 -3.22 -7.33 -15.16
N ILE A 112 -3.64 -6.06 -15.10
CA ILE A 112 -4.94 -5.61 -15.58
C ILE A 112 -5.06 -5.76 -17.10
N LYS A 113 -4.02 -5.41 -17.86
CA LYS A 113 -4.00 -5.60 -19.30
C LYS A 113 -4.28 -7.05 -19.69
N HIS A 114 -3.66 -8.02 -19.03
CA HIS A 114 -3.85 -9.45 -19.35
C HIS A 114 -5.07 -10.08 -18.68
N ALA A 115 -5.50 -9.58 -17.53
CA ALA A 115 -6.68 -10.10 -16.83
C ALA A 115 -8.00 -9.60 -17.42
N ARG A 116 -8.01 -8.34 -17.89
CA ARG A 116 -9.22 -7.61 -18.27
C ARG A 116 -9.23 -7.18 -19.73
N ASN A 117 -8.13 -7.39 -20.47
CA ASN A 117 -7.96 -7.00 -21.88
C ASN A 117 -8.33 -5.54 -22.27
N PRO A 118 -8.15 -4.50 -21.42
CA PRO A 118 -8.32 -3.13 -21.88
C PRO A 118 -7.10 -2.68 -22.71
N SER A 119 -7.23 -1.55 -23.41
CA SER A 119 -6.05 -0.89 -23.99
C SER A 119 -5.03 -0.51 -22.91
N THR A 120 -3.75 -0.44 -23.26
CA THR A 120 -2.67 -0.09 -22.31
C THR A 120 -2.95 1.23 -21.57
N LYS A 121 -3.52 2.23 -22.27
CA LYS A 121 -3.92 3.52 -21.68
C LYS A 121 -4.91 3.33 -20.53
N TYR A 122 -5.93 2.52 -20.71
CA TYR A 122 -6.95 2.28 -19.68
C TYR A 122 -6.46 1.39 -18.54
N ALA A 123 -5.53 0.45 -18.81
CA ALA A 123 -4.85 -0.29 -17.75
C ALA A 123 -4.04 0.65 -16.84
N ILE A 124 -3.29 1.60 -17.43
CA ILE A 124 -2.56 2.63 -16.67
C ILE A 124 -3.52 3.47 -15.82
N ILE A 125 -4.61 3.97 -16.40
CA ILE A 125 -5.61 4.77 -15.67
C ILE A 125 -6.24 3.96 -14.54
N THR A 126 -6.53 2.68 -14.76
CA THR A 126 -7.07 1.77 -13.73
C THR A 126 -6.13 1.66 -12.54
N VAL A 127 -4.83 1.51 -12.81
CA VAL A 127 -3.82 1.33 -11.75
C VAL A 127 -3.54 2.63 -11.01
N LEU A 128 -3.35 3.73 -11.75
CA LEU A 128 -3.13 5.07 -11.18
C LEU A 128 -4.39 5.69 -10.58
N GLY A 129 -5.55 5.04 -10.71
CA GLY A 129 -6.80 5.44 -10.08
C GLY A 129 -6.85 5.15 -8.58
N ILE A 130 -6.00 4.25 -8.04
CA ILE A 130 -6.04 3.91 -6.61
C ILE A 130 -5.84 5.12 -5.71
N PRO A 131 -4.82 5.98 -5.88
CA PRO A 131 -4.63 7.14 -5.00
C PRO A 131 -5.87 8.04 -4.98
N ALA A 132 -6.54 8.23 -6.12
CA ALA A 132 -7.76 9.02 -6.19
C ALA A 132 -8.91 8.36 -5.40
N VAL A 133 -9.10 7.04 -5.54
CA VAL A 133 -10.12 6.30 -4.77
C VAL A 133 -9.81 6.32 -3.28
N PHE A 134 -8.54 6.14 -2.89
CA PHE A 134 -8.11 6.20 -1.50
C PHE A 134 -8.37 7.58 -0.88
N CYS A 135 -7.96 8.66 -1.56
CA CYS A 135 -8.23 10.03 -1.11
C CYS A 135 -9.73 10.30 -0.94
N LEU A 136 -10.55 9.78 -1.85
CA LEU A 136 -12.00 9.96 -1.80
C LEU A 136 -12.63 9.20 -0.63
N LEU A 137 -12.26 7.94 -0.40
CA LEU A 137 -12.74 7.16 0.74
C LEU A 137 -12.30 7.75 2.08
N TRP A 138 -11.05 8.22 2.16
CA TRP A 138 -10.53 8.92 3.34
C TRP A 138 -11.30 10.22 3.62
N GLY A 139 -11.57 11.01 2.58
CA GLY A 139 -12.40 12.22 2.70
C GLY A 139 -13.81 11.93 3.22
N ILE A 140 -14.46 10.88 2.70
CA ILE A 140 -15.79 10.45 3.18
C ILE A 140 -15.72 9.99 4.64
N ALA A 141 -14.71 9.21 5.01
CA ALA A 141 -14.52 8.77 6.39
C ALA A 141 -14.36 9.96 7.35
N MET A 142 -13.58 10.97 6.95
CA MET A 142 -13.41 12.20 7.74
C MET A 142 -14.70 13.00 7.89
N ILE A 143 -15.49 13.12 6.84
CA ILE A 143 -16.82 13.76 6.90
C ILE A 143 -17.73 12.99 7.85
N TYR A 144 -17.74 11.66 7.78
CA TYR A 144 -18.53 10.82 8.66
C TYR A 144 -18.12 10.98 10.12
N LEU A 145 -16.81 10.89 10.44
CA LEU A 145 -16.31 11.08 11.81
C LEU A 145 -16.72 12.44 12.36
N TYR A 146 -16.48 13.51 11.60
CA TYR A 146 -16.82 14.88 11.98
C TYR A 146 -18.33 15.08 12.20
N THR A 147 -19.17 14.51 11.34
CA THR A 147 -20.64 14.61 11.47
C THR A 147 -21.21 13.70 12.55
N SER A 148 -20.52 12.61 12.89
CA SER A 148 -20.87 11.69 13.97
C SER A 148 -20.42 12.15 15.36
N GLY A 149 -19.64 13.24 15.46
CA GLY A 149 -19.17 13.81 16.72
C GLY A 149 -18.11 12.97 17.43
N ILE A 150 -17.40 12.10 16.69
CA ILE A 150 -16.26 11.28 17.16
C ILE A 150 -14.96 11.99 16.82
#